data_AF-A0A068QZY0-F1
#
_entry.id   AF-A0A068QZY0-F1
#
_cell.length_a   1.000
_cell.length_b   1.000
_cell.length_c   1.000
_cell.angle_alpha   90.00
_cell.angle_beta   90.00
_cell.angle_gamma   90.00
#
_symmetry.space_group_name_H-M   'P 1'
#
loop_
_entity.id
_entity.type
_entity.pdbx_description
1 polymer ?
#
loop_
_entity_poly.entity_id
_entity_poly.type
_entity_poly.pdbx_seq_one_letter_code
_entity_poly.pdbx_strand_id
1 'polypeptide(L)'
;MFEGDDLLADDNVVVAIKNNSFIEWYQADREIWVLDRQKWHNSFLEIGMDCPEDSADDRFGILIVNDDTKDKFLENLLPFKVDSKKLDGFREKIKKSSSIWDSAELFPMAFIDFDSKKLSACYPYAEKTPVEKYVPDGWSGEFVDFMRKFDEDILPKKEKYWIINGIDYLEKLSSLL
;
A
#
# COMPACT_ATOMS: atom_id res chain seq x y z
N MET A 1 -4.59 -29.02 12.30
CA MET A 1 -5.25 -28.05 13.20
C MET A 1 -4.21 -26.98 13.53
N PHE A 2 -4.17 -25.98 12.67
CA PHE A 2 -3.70 -24.62 12.93
C PHE A 2 -4.69 -23.77 12.14
N GLU A 3 -5.88 -23.60 12.74
CA GLU A 3 -6.77 -22.49 12.40
C GLU A 3 -6.20 -21.30 13.17
N GLY A 4 -5.46 -20.46 12.46
CA GLY A 4 -5.03 -19.15 12.89
C GLY A 4 -5.30 -18.22 11.73
N ASP A 5 -6.17 -17.25 11.96
CA ASP A 5 -6.55 -16.19 11.03
C ASP A 5 -5.34 -15.26 10.83
N ASP A 6 -4.29 -15.75 10.16
CA ASP A 6 -3.04 -15.02 9.92
C ASP A 6 -3.20 -14.11 8.69
N LEU A 7 -4.33 -13.39 8.63
CA LEU A 7 -4.60 -12.45 7.55
C LEU A 7 -3.66 -11.23 7.65
N LEU A 8 -3.02 -11.01 8.80
CA LEU A 8 -2.21 -9.84 9.12
C LEU A 8 -1.17 -10.17 10.20
N ALA A 9 0.11 -10.11 9.86
CA ALA A 9 1.10 -9.65 10.82
C ALA A 9 0.76 -8.18 11.16
N ASP A 10 0.94 -7.75 12.42
CA ASP A 10 0.34 -6.53 13.00
C ASP A 10 0.61 -5.20 12.23
N ASP A 11 1.51 -5.18 11.25
CA ASP A 11 1.83 -4.00 10.43
C ASP A 11 1.71 -4.19 8.90
N ASN A 12 1.16 -5.32 8.45
CA ASN A 12 0.91 -5.55 7.02
C ASN A 12 -0.20 -4.64 6.47
N VAL A 13 0.05 -4.05 5.31
CA VAL A 13 -0.85 -3.11 4.64
C VAL A 13 -1.04 -3.48 3.18
N VAL A 14 -2.19 -3.13 2.60
CA VAL A 14 -2.47 -3.37 1.19
C VAL A 14 -2.00 -2.17 0.35
N VAL A 15 -1.29 -2.45 -0.75
CA VAL A 15 -0.79 -1.43 -1.69
C VAL A 15 -1.07 -1.87 -3.13
N ALA A 16 -1.53 -0.94 -3.96
CA ALA A 16 -1.60 -1.13 -5.40
C ALA A 16 -0.28 -0.69 -6.05
N ILE A 17 0.19 -1.48 -7.02
CA ILE A 17 1.25 -1.09 -7.93
C ILE A 17 0.69 -1.08 -9.35
N LYS A 18 0.87 0.05 -10.05
CA LYS A 18 0.66 0.18 -11.48
C LYS A 18 2.01 0.16 -12.19
N ASN A 19 2.18 -0.76 -13.14
CA ASN A 19 3.37 -0.86 -13.98
C ASN A 19 2.98 -1.39 -15.36
N ASN A 20 3.43 -0.72 -16.42
CA ASN A 20 3.05 -1.00 -17.80
C ASN A 20 1.53 -1.03 -18.00
N SER A 21 0.82 -0.10 -17.34
CA SER A 21 -0.65 0.00 -17.33
C SER A 21 -1.42 -1.17 -16.69
N PHE A 22 -0.73 -2.13 -16.05
CA PHE A 22 -1.35 -3.17 -15.26
C PHE A 22 -1.32 -2.80 -13.78
N ILE A 23 -2.44 -3.02 -13.09
CA ILE A 23 -2.58 -2.79 -11.65
C ILE A 23 -2.59 -4.15 -10.95
N GLU A 24 -1.73 -4.27 -9.93
CA GLU A 24 -1.61 -5.46 -9.11
C GLU A 24 -1.61 -5.05 -7.63
N TRP A 25 -2.19 -5.91 -6.78
CA TRP A 25 -2.30 -5.67 -5.34
C TRP A 25 -1.28 -6.50 -4.59
N TYR A 26 -0.69 -5.91 -3.56
CA TYR A 26 0.30 -6.54 -2.69
C TYR A 26 -0.06 -6.28 -1.23
N GLN A 27 0.32 -7.20 -0.36
CA GLN A 27 0.17 -7.04 1.09
C GLN A 27 1.48 -7.42 1.78
N ALA A 28 2.08 -6.45 2.44
CA ALA A 28 3.36 -6.59 3.14
C ALA A 28 3.51 -5.47 4.19
N ASP A 29 4.57 -5.53 4.98
CA ASP A 29 4.84 -4.56 6.04
C ASP A 29 4.88 -3.13 5.50
N ARG A 30 4.44 -2.16 6.29
CA ARG A 30 4.35 -0.76 5.82
C ARG A 30 5.68 -0.22 5.26
N GLU A 31 6.80 -0.59 5.86
CA GLU A 31 8.12 -0.06 5.54
C GLU A 31 8.71 -0.59 4.23
N ILE A 32 8.10 -1.64 3.68
CA ILE A 32 8.36 -2.14 2.32
C ILE A 32 7.95 -1.09 1.28
N TRP A 33 7.02 -0.19 1.61
CA TRP A 33 6.49 0.80 0.68
C TRP A 33 7.20 2.17 0.72
N VAL A 34 8.23 2.30 1.55
CA VAL A 34 9.16 3.44 1.52
C VAL A 34 10.08 3.27 0.32
N LEU A 35 9.87 4.09 -0.73
CA LEU A 35 10.61 3.94 -1.99
C LEU A 35 12.03 4.53 -1.93
N ASP A 36 12.27 5.50 -1.07
CA ASP A 36 13.60 6.08 -0.83
C ASP A 36 13.93 5.99 0.67
N ARG A 37 14.54 4.88 1.07
CA ARG A 37 14.95 4.65 2.45
C ARG A 37 16.07 5.57 2.89
N GLN A 38 16.86 6.14 1.96
CA GLN A 38 17.90 7.11 2.31
C GLN A 38 17.27 8.43 2.77
N LYS A 39 16.26 8.93 2.05
CA LYS A 39 15.49 10.12 2.50
C LYS A 39 14.79 9.87 3.83
N TRP A 40 14.24 8.67 4.01
CA TRP A 40 13.61 8.30 5.27
C TRP A 40 14.61 8.32 6.43
N HIS A 41 15.75 7.65 6.28
CA HIS A 41 16.85 7.66 7.25
C HIS A 41 17.32 9.08 7.58
N ASN A 42 17.60 9.89 6.56
CA ASN A 42 18.08 11.25 6.73
C ASN A 42 17.10 12.12 7.54
N SER A 43 15.78 11.88 7.41
CA SER A 43 14.78 12.63 8.17
C SER A 43 14.83 12.39 9.69
N PHE A 44 15.34 11.24 10.15
CA PHE A 44 15.60 10.99 11.57
C PHE A 44 16.87 11.70 12.05
N LEU A 45 17.92 11.67 11.23
CA LEU A 45 19.18 12.36 11.53
C LEU A 45 18.98 13.87 11.65
N GLU A 46 18.16 14.47 10.79
CA GLU A 46 17.84 15.91 10.80
C GLU A 46 17.19 16.37 12.12
N ILE A 47 16.47 15.48 12.80
CA ILE A 47 15.83 15.75 14.10
C ILE A 47 16.62 15.17 15.27
N GLY A 48 17.86 14.74 15.04
CA GLY A 48 18.79 14.26 16.06
C GLY A 48 18.41 12.92 16.69
N MET A 49 17.63 12.10 15.98
CA MET A 49 17.26 10.75 16.41
C MET A 49 18.03 9.69 15.61
N ASP A 50 18.38 8.59 16.27
CA ASP A 50 18.92 7.41 15.60
C ASP A 50 17.82 6.72 14.79
N CYS A 51 18.13 6.34 13.55
CA CYS A 51 17.21 5.55 12.72
C CYS A 51 17.20 4.10 13.22
N PRO A 52 16.03 3.51 13.54
CA PRO A 52 15.96 2.15 14.10
C PRO A 52 16.39 1.04 13.13
N GLU A 53 16.32 1.27 11.81
CA GLU A 53 16.60 0.25 10.80
C GLU A 53 17.47 0.79 9.66
N ASP A 54 18.75 0.39 9.66
CA ASP A 54 19.78 0.83 8.70
C ASP A 54 20.18 -0.23 7.68
N SER A 55 19.49 -1.38 7.69
CA SER A 55 19.86 -2.50 6.84
C SER A 55 19.04 -2.50 5.55
N ALA A 56 19.75 -2.48 4.40
CA ALA A 56 19.12 -2.73 3.11
C ALA A 56 18.59 -4.16 3.01
N ASP A 57 19.07 -5.08 3.86
CA ASP A 57 18.73 -6.51 3.83
C ASP A 57 17.24 -6.72 4.08
N ASP A 58 16.62 -5.88 4.91
CA ASP A 58 15.18 -5.91 5.23
C ASP A 58 14.30 -5.40 4.06
N ARG A 59 14.92 -4.86 2.99
CA ARG A 59 14.28 -4.41 1.74
C ARG A 59 14.92 -5.02 0.50
N PHE A 60 15.26 -6.30 0.55
CA PHE A 60 15.80 -7.04 -0.60
C PHE A 60 17.18 -6.50 -1.10
N GLY A 61 17.91 -5.82 -0.23
CA GLY A 61 19.14 -5.10 -0.57
C GLY A 61 18.88 -3.86 -1.45
N ILE A 62 17.69 -3.25 -1.40
CA ILE A 62 17.30 -2.11 -2.23
C ILE A 62 16.99 -0.90 -1.33
N LEU A 63 17.86 0.11 -1.39
CA LEU A 63 17.67 1.36 -0.62
C LEU A 63 16.76 2.38 -1.33
N ILE A 64 16.81 2.40 -2.66
CA ILE A 64 16.03 3.32 -3.50
C ILE A 64 15.36 2.51 -4.60
N VAL A 65 14.06 2.67 -4.76
CA VAL A 65 13.20 2.01 -5.75
C VAL A 65 12.92 2.98 -6.87
N ASN A 66 13.74 2.97 -7.92
CA ASN A 66 13.64 3.86 -9.08
C ASN A 66 13.66 3.05 -10.38
N ASP A 67 13.83 3.69 -11.54
CA ASP A 67 13.84 3.00 -12.82
C ASP A 67 14.93 1.91 -12.93
N ASP A 68 16.06 2.09 -12.24
CA ASP A 68 17.20 1.15 -12.28
C ASP A 68 16.97 -0.08 -11.38
N THR A 69 16.20 0.06 -10.30
CA THR A 69 15.98 -0.98 -9.29
C THR A 69 14.57 -1.57 -9.28
N LYS A 70 13.63 -0.95 -10.01
CA LYS A 70 12.22 -1.34 -10.11
C LYS A 70 12.04 -2.82 -10.40
N ASP A 71 12.72 -3.35 -11.40
CA ASP A 71 12.48 -4.73 -11.84
C ASP A 71 12.87 -5.73 -10.76
N LYS A 72 14.05 -5.56 -10.14
CA LYS A 72 14.49 -6.34 -8.99
C LYS A 72 13.51 -6.22 -7.83
N PHE A 73 13.00 -5.03 -7.57
CA PHE A 73 12.02 -4.78 -6.51
C PHE A 73 10.71 -5.56 -6.75
N LEU A 74 10.17 -5.50 -7.97
CA LEU A 74 8.94 -6.19 -8.35
C LEU A 74 9.11 -7.72 -8.30
N GLU A 75 10.26 -8.25 -8.73
CA GLU A 75 10.58 -9.68 -8.64
C GLU A 75 10.57 -10.17 -7.18
N ASN A 76 11.19 -9.41 -6.27
CA ASN A 76 11.22 -9.76 -4.84
C ASN A 76 9.86 -9.53 -4.15
N LEU A 77 8.95 -8.74 -4.74
CA LEU A 77 7.59 -8.56 -4.23
C LEU A 77 6.62 -9.69 -4.60
N LEU A 78 6.98 -10.59 -5.52
CA LEU A 78 6.09 -11.67 -5.97
C LEU A 78 5.47 -12.52 -4.84
N PRO A 79 6.20 -12.89 -3.76
CA PRO A 79 5.61 -13.62 -2.64
C PRO A 79 4.53 -12.85 -1.87
N PHE A 80 4.54 -11.52 -1.95
CA PHE A 80 3.60 -10.62 -1.26
C PHE A 80 2.38 -10.26 -2.11
N LYS A 81 2.34 -10.73 -3.36
CA LYS A 81 1.24 -10.46 -4.29
C LYS A 81 -0.07 -11.04 -3.75
N VAL A 82 -1.13 -10.25 -3.77
CA VAL A 82 -2.47 -10.68 -3.36
C VAL A 82 -3.09 -11.44 -4.53
N ASP A 83 -3.25 -12.75 -4.37
CA ASP A 83 -3.92 -13.59 -5.35
C ASP A 83 -5.46 -13.50 -5.26
N SER A 84 -6.14 -14.16 -6.20
CA SER A 84 -7.61 -14.20 -6.24
C SER A 84 -8.25 -14.74 -4.96
N LYS A 85 -7.64 -15.75 -4.32
CA LYS A 85 -8.17 -16.36 -3.10
C LYS A 85 -8.08 -15.39 -1.92
N LYS A 86 -6.99 -14.64 -1.83
CA LYS A 86 -6.78 -13.63 -0.80
C LYS A 86 -7.69 -12.42 -1.01
N LEU A 87 -7.89 -11.99 -2.26
CA LEU A 87 -8.89 -10.97 -2.60
C LEU A 87 -10.32 -11.40 -2.21
N ASP A 88 -10.68 -12.66 -2.42
CA ASP A 88 -11.99 -13.17 -2.00
C ASP A 88 -12.13 -13.15 -0.46
N GLY A 89 -11.06 -13.47 0.27
CA GLY A 89 -11.00 -13.28 1.72
C GLY A 89 -11.22 -11.83 2.15
N PHE A 90 -10.56 -10.87 1.49
CA PHE A 90 -10.76 -9.44 1.75
C PHE A 90 -12.21 -9.02 1.53
N ARG A 91 -12.80 -9.42 0.39
CA ARG A 91 -14.18 -9.14 0.04
C ARG A 91 -15.16 -9.67 1.08
N GLU A 92 -14.97 -10.91 1.53
CA GLU A 92 -15.85 -11.52 2.53
C GLU A 92 -15.74 -10.84 3.89
N LYS A 93 -14.54 -10.44 4.33
CA LYS A 93 -14.36 -9.68 5.58
C LYS A 93 -15.02 -8.30 5.49
N ILE A 94 -14.72 -7.54 4.43
CA ILE A 94 -15.35 -6.21 4.16
C ILE A 94 -16.88 -6.31 4.12
N LYS A 95 -17.44 -7.36 3.51
CA LYS A 95 -18.91 -7.56 3.46
C LYS A 95 -19.55 -7.78 4.81
N LYS A 96 -18.82 -8.41 5.74
CA LYS A 96 -19.29 -8.75 7.09
C LYS A 96 -19.06 -7.63 8.10
N SER A 97 -18.20 -6.66 7.77
CA SER A 97 -17.96 -5.47 8.59
C SER A 97 -19.22 -4.64 8.78
N SER A 98 -19.39 -4.11 9.98
CA SER A 98 -20.48 -3.21 10.35
C SER A 98 -20.05 -1.74 10.31
N SER A 99 -18.76 -1.48 10.44
CA SER A 99 -18.14 -0.17 10.32
C SER A 99 -16.85 -0.23 9.50
N ILE A 100 -16.40 0.92 8.99
CA ILE A 100 -15.12 1.05 8.30
C ILE A 100 -13.96 0.61 9.19
N TRP A 101 -14.08 0.81 10.51
CA TRP A 101 -13.07 0.43 11.49
C TRP A 101 -12.86 -1.08 11.62
N ASP A 102 -13.85 -1.91 11.26
CA ASP A 102 -13.76 -3.37 11.37
C ASP A 102 -12.90 -4.01 10.26
N SER A 103 -12.57 -3.23 9.22
CA SER A 103 -11.80 -3.69 8.06
C SER A 103 -10.91 -2.61 7.47
N ALA A 104 -10.56 -1.58 8.25
CA ALA A 104 -9.80 -0.42 7.79
C ALA A 104 -8.46 -0.84 7.16
N GLU A 105 -7.84 -1.88 7.71
CA GLU A 105 -6.58 -2.46 7.27
C GLU A 105 -6.67 -3.24 5.95
N LEU A 106 -7.87 -3.61 5.54
CA LEU A 106 -8.12 -4.23 4.24
C LEU A 106 -8.31 -3.22 3.12
N PHE A 107 -8.42 -1.92 3.40
CA PHE A 107 -8.44 -0.90 2.36
C PHE A 107 -7.00 -0.49 2.01
N PRO A 108 -6.71 -0.23 0.73
CA PRO A 108 -5.34 0.03 0.32
C PRO A 108 -4.86 1.36 0.88
N MET A 109 -3.64 1.36 1.41
CA MET A 109 -3.04 2.58 1.98
C MET A 109 -2.25 3.39 0.98
N ALA A 110 -1.84 2.79 -0.14
CA ALA A 110 -1.04 3.46 -1.16
C ALA A 110 -1.31 2.91 -2.56
N PHE A 111 -1.06 3.77 -3.54
CA PHE A 111 -1.03 3.49 -4.97
C PHE A 111 0.30 3.98 -5.53
N ILE A 112 1.16 3.05 -5.96
CA ILE A 112 2.45 3.33 -6.58
C ILE A 112 2.29 3.19 -8.08
N ASP A 113 2.48 4.28 -8.82
CA ASP A 113 2.41 4.32 -10.27
C ASP A 113 3.81 4.49 -10.85
N PHE A 114 4.40 3.38 -11.31
CA PHE A 114 5.69 3.40 -11.99
C PHE A 114 5.60 4.06 -13.38
N ASP A 115 4.43 4.08 -14.01
CA ASP A 115 4.27 4.69 -15.35
C ASP A 115 4.34 6.22 -15.26
N SER A 116 3.80 6.80 -14.17
CA SER A 116 3.81 8.25 -13.93
C SER A 116 4.80 8.70 -12.85
N LYS A 117 5.58 7.78 -12.27
CA LYS A 117 6.54 8.04 -11.18
C LYS A 117 5.90 8.74 -9.98
N LYS A 118 4.79 8.17 -9.51
CA LYS A 118 3.97 8.77 -8.46
C LYS A 118 3.66 7.78 -7.33
N LEU A 119 3.69 8.24 -6.09
CA LEU A 119 3.14 7.52 -4.94
C LEU A 119 2.02 8.36 -4.32
N SER A 120 0.81 7.81 -4.31
CA SER A 120 -0.35 8.41 -3.67
C SER A 120 -0.75 7.60 -2.46
N ALA A 121 -0.77 8.20 -1.28
CA ALA A 121 -1.08 7.52 -0.03
C ALA A 121 -2.38 8.02 0.60
N CYS A 122 -3.11 7.12 1.27
CA CYS A 122 -4.34 7.37 1.99
C CYS A 122 -4.42 6.44 3.19
N TYR A 123 -4.30 6.95 4.41
CA TYR A 123 -4.44 6.14 5.61
C TYR A 123 -5.01 6.97 6.77
N PRO A 124 -5.83 6.35 7.65
CA PRO A 124 -6.48 7.06 8.75
C PRO A 124 -5.55 7.33 9.95
N TYR A 125 -4.44 6.59 10.07
CA TYR A 125 -3.53 6.67 11.22
C TYR A 125 -2.30 7.53 10.92
N ALA A 126 -2.25 8.74 11.50
CA ALA A 126 -1.16 9.70 11.30
C ALA A 126 0.17 9.30 11.98
N GLU A 127 0.15 8.32 12.88
CA GLU A 127 1.32 7.92 13.70
C GLU A 127 2.28 6.95 12.98
N LYS A 128 1.94 6.50 11.76
CA LYS A 128 2.75 5.55 11.00
C LYS A 128 3.55 6.24 9.89
N THR A 129 4.62 5.59 9.42
CA THR A 129 5.55 6.10 8.39
C THR A 129 4.83 6.73 7.18
N PRO A 130 5.05 8.02 6.88
CA PRO A 130 4.45 8.72 5.75
C PRO A 130 5.18 8.43 4.44
N VAL A 131 4.86 7.28 3.84
CA VAL A 131 5.57 6.72 2.68
C VAL A 131 5.61 7.68 1.47
N GLU A 132 4.62 8.54 1.32
CA GLU A 132 4.55 9.55 0.24
C GLU A 132 5.62 10.64 0.35
N LYS A 133 6.24 10.83 1.53
CA LYS A 133 7.34 11.79 1.68
C LYS A 133 8.68 11.24 1.19
N TYR A 134 8.80 9.93 1.06
CA TYR A 134 10.06 9.22 0.85
C TYR A 134 10.04 8.51 -0.50
N VAL A 135 9.95 9.33 -1.55
CA VAL A 135 9.99 8.88 -2.95
C VAL A 135 11.34 9.22 -3.60
N PRO A 136 11.79 8.47 -4.62
CA PRO A 136 13.05 8.70 -5.30
C PRO A 136 13.10 10.06 -5.98
N ASP A 137 14.29 10.49 -6.40
CA ASP A 137 14.42 11.70 -7.20
C ASP A 137 13.67 11.59 -8.54
N GLY A 138 13.01 12.69 -8.91
CA GLY A 138 12.15 12.75 -10.10
C GLY A 138 10.78 12.11 -9.92
N TRP A 139 10.45 11.58 -8.74
CA TRP A 139 9.11 11.10 -8.39
C TRP A 139 8.29 12.16 -7.65
N SER A 140 6.97 12.00 -7.67
CA SER A 140 6.03 12.83 -6.90
C SER A 140 5.30 12.00 -5.85
N GLY A 141 5.28 12.48 -4.61
CA GLY A 141 4.50 11.90 -3.53
C GLY A 141 3.31 12.79 -3.15
N GLU A 142 2.15 12.21 -2.87
CA GLU A 142 0.98 12.95 -2.40
C GLU A 142 0.16 12.18 -1.35
N PHE A 143 -0.44 12.92 -0.41
CA PHE A 143 -1.45 12.39 0.48
C PHE A 143 -2.84 12.75 -0.08
N VAL A 144 -3.55 11.77 -0.62
CA VAL A 144 -4.84 11.96 -1.29
C VAL A 144 -5.71 10.72 -1.11
N ASP A 145 -7.02 10.91 -0.94
CA ASP A 145 -7.99 9.83 -0.99
C ASP A 145 -8.16 9.29 -2.41
N PHE A 146 -7.15 8.57 -2.90
CA PHE A 146 -7.10 8.02 -4.24
C PHE A 146 -8.20 6.98 -4.48
N MET A 147 -8.63 6.28 -3.43
CA MET A 147 -9.70 5.27 -3.51
C MET A 147 -11.00 5.89 -4.03
N ARG A 148 -11.32 7.11 -3.61
CA ARG A 148 -12.50 7.86 -4.07
C ARG A 148 -12.23 8.80 -5.24
N LYS A 149 -11.06 9.45 -5.28
CA LYS A 149 -10.79 10.57 -6.19
C LYS A 149 -10.19 10.18 -7.54
N PHE A 150 -9.59 9.00 -7.67
CA PHE A 150 -8.97 8.61 -8.93
C PHE A 150 -10.03 8.24 -9.96
N ASP A 151 -9.86 8.80 -11.16
CA ASP A 151 -10.69 8.53 -12.33
C ASP A 151 -10.49 7.09 -12.86
N GLU A 152 -11.43 6.65 -13.70
CA GLU A 152 -11.42 5.30 -14.30
C GLU A 152 -10.15 5.00 -15.11
N ASP A 153 -9.49 6.02 -15.67
CA ASP A 153 -8.26 5.87 -16.44
C ASP A 153 -7.03 5.62 -15.56
N ILE A 154 -7.11 5.96 -14.26
CA ILE A 154 -6.02 5.80 -13.30
C ILE A 154 -6.24 4.54 -12.45
N LEU A 155 -7.42 4.42 -11.83
CA LEU A 155 -7.83 3.28 -11.03
C LEU A 155 -9.26 2.86 -11.42
N PRO A 156 -9.39 1.96 -12.43
CA PRO A 156 -10.68 1.50 -12.91
C PRO A 156 -11.51 0.86 -11.80
N LYS A 157 -12.84 1.05 -11.81
CA LYS A 157 -13.74 0.41 -10.84
C LYS A 157 -13.61 -1.10 -10.76
N LYS A 158 -13.30 -1.77 -11.87
CA LYS A 158 -13.09 -3.22 -11.91
C LYS A 158 -11.91 -3.69 -11.05
N GLU A 159 -10.92 -2.82 -10.80
CA GLU A 159 -9.74 -3.13 -9.98
C GLU A 159 -10.00 -2.88 -8.48
N LYS A 160 -11.03 -2.09 -8.15
CA LYS A 160 -11.42 -1.76 -6.76
C LYS A 160 -12.13 -2.95 -6.13
N TYR A 161 -11.38 -3.84 -5.46
CA TYR A 161 -11.93 -5.08 -4.88
C TYR A 161 -12.99 -4.86 -3.80
N TRP A 162 -13.09 -3.66 -3.23
CA TRP A 162 -14.13 -3.27 -2.29
C TRP A 162 -15.46 -2.87 -2.95
N ILE A 163 -15.51 -2.80 -4.28
CA ILE A 163 -16.76 -2.72 -5.03
C ILE A 163 -17.26 -4.13 -5.30
N ILE A 164 -18.25 -4.57 -4.53
CA ILE A 164 -18.73 -5.95 -4.54
C ILE A 164 -20.18 -5.99 -4.98
N ASN A 165 -20.45 -6.71 -6.08
CA ASN A 165 -21.79 -6.77 -6.70
C ASN A 165 -22.41 -5.38 -6.96
N GLY A 166 -21.57 -4.41 -7.33
CA GLY A 166 -21.99 -3.02 -7.61
C GLY A 166 -22.17 -2.13 -6.38
N ILE A 167 -21.95 -2.65 -5.16
CA ILE A 167 -21.99 -1.87 -3.92
C ILE A 167 -20.57 -1.42 -3.59
N ASP A 168 -20.36 -0.12 -3.43
CA ASP A 168 -19.13 0.43 -2.89
C ASP A 168 -19.13 0.31 -1.36
N TYR A 169 -18.37 -0.65 -0.83
CA TYR A 169 -18.29 -0.87 0.61
C TYR A 169 -17.46 0.20 1.33
N LEU A 170 -16.56 0.91 0.65
CA LEU A 170 -15.84 2.04 1.26
C LEU A 170 -16.82 3.16 1.63
N GLU A 171 -17.71 3.52 0.71
CA GLU A 171 -18.77 4.51 0.95
C GLU A 171 -19.77 4.03 1.98
N LYS A 172 -20.28 2.80 1.80
CA LYS A 172 -21.29 2.22 2.69
C LYS A 172 -20.79 2.19 4.14
N LEU A 173 -19.58 1.70 4.39
CA LEU A 173 -19.03 1.56 5.74
C LEU A 173 -18.60 2.90 6.36
N SER A 174 -18.22 3.88 5.53
CA SER A 174 -17.87 5.23 6.00
C SER A 174 -19.09 6.09 6.36
N SER A 175 -20.25 5.83 5.74
CA SER A 175 -21.51 6.53 6.02
C SER A 175 -22.20 6.13 7.34
N LEU A 176 -21.67 5.13 8.03
CA LEU A 176 -22.21 4.59 9.29
C LEU A 176 -21.50 5.17 10.53
N LEU A 177 -20.78 6.29 10.36
CA LEU A 177 -20.16 7.08 11.43
C LEU A 177 -21.16 8.00 12.13
#